data_AF-R8BKR6-F1
#
_entry.id   AF-R8BKR6-F1
#
_cell.length_a   1.000
_cell.length_b   1.000
_cell.length_c   1.000
_cell.angle_alpha   90.00
_cell.angle_beta   90.00
_cell.angle_gamma   90.00
#
_symmetry.space_group_name_H-M   'P 1'
#
loop_
_entity.id
_entity.type
_entity.pdbx_description
1 polymer ?
#
loop_
_entity_poly.entity_id
_entity_poly.type
_entity_poly.pdbx_seq_one_letter_code
_entity_poly.pdbx_strand_id
1 'polypeptide(L)'
;MDHAAATLLAFPPEDGPTSNEQYDKTIHQYLKRVNRLFEEKTSVVATHAVQLLELLTPATHSVAYLVILDVLINQTGQAGLPSDELVDHILRFLLTFDPRQIRYCGSSFSTLLNRVGNGLVFPHSIAVDVLAKALLRLDPTGSILTSHHIALTKLAYQTDNIEPAFKVIEKSIVYYPGMSKKQEPKYLSDMTLPPPSYISKETGLTTNLQVTQVLEYDLLCGMMYCSAKQWEKASAAFERVLSYPTRDQGVSKIMVEAHNKWILVNLLLSGRTPSLPAYTSPAARRHYETLGKPYTMIGSHFDSLDAAALKIEAEQNLQRWQDDGNFGLMREVLAAHQQWQIINLRDVYSKISISDIRARTRSAETGESLEIDEEVEVLINNMIASGMLEGTIEKPGGSPAYLKFLQSSNELTEDEFSAELLVTAQKIKDLQPVLKATNERLSTSKEYVRHLIKEQKREKENAGRDAAIGFDAQIEDEDLMGGLLPGQ
;
A
#
# COMPACT_ATOMS: atom_id res chain seq x y z
N MET A 1 2.12 -25.27 -41.58
CA MET A 1 1.97 -23.87 -41.18
C MET A 1 0.49 -23.46 -41.21
N ASP A 2 -0.18 -23.54 -42.35
CA ASP A 2 -1.56 -23.02 -42.56
C ASP A 2 -2.61 -23.56 -41.58
N HIS A 3 -2.57 -24.86 -41.28
CA HIS A 3 -3.46 -25.46 -40.28
C HIS A 3 -3.24 -24.92 -38.85
N ALA A 4 -1.99 -24.59 -38.50
CA ALA A 4 -1.68 -23.98 -37.21
C ALA A 4 -2.17 -22.52 -37.18
N ALA A 5 -1.89 -21.75 -38.23
CA ALA A 5 -2.36 -20.37 -38.35
C ALA A 5 -3.90 -20.28 -38.30
N ALA A 6 -4.62 -21.14 -39.04
CA ALA A 6 -6.08 -21.20 -39.02
C ALA A 6 -6.62 -21.56 -37.63
N THR A 7 -5.94 -22.44 -36.89
CA THR A 7 -6.33 -22.79 -35.52
C THR A 7 -6.09 -21.63 -34.56
N LEU A 8 -5.00 -20.88 -34.71
CA LEU A 8 -4.64 -19.75 -33.84
C LEU A 8 -5.46 -18.48 -34.11
N LEU A 9 -5.94 -18.30 -35.34
CA LEU A 9 -6.81 -17.19 -35.75
C LEU A 9 -8.30 -17.49 -35.53
N ALA A 10 -8.65 -18.71 -35.07
CA ALA A 10 -10.04 -19.12 -34.91
C ALA A 10 -10.80 -18.40 -33.77
N PHE A 11 -10.12 -17.55 -32.99
CA PHE A 11 -10.72 -16.81 -31.89
C PHE A 11 -10.12 -15.40 -31.75
N PRO A 12 -10.95 -14.35 -31.58
CA PRO A 12 -12.41 -14.37 -31.46
C PRO A 12 -13.12 -14.62 -32.81
N PRO A 13 -14.31 -15.24 -32.82
CA PRO A 13 -15.09 -15.44 -34.05
C PRO A 13 -15.53 -14.10 -34.66
N GLU A 14 -15.61 -14.01 -36.00
CA GLU A 14 -15.92 -12.78 -36.75
C GLU A 14 -17.26 -12.13 -36.36
N ASP A 15 -18.28 -12.93 -36.07
CA ASP A 15 -19.60 -12.44 -35.61
C ASP A 15 -19.62 -12.02 -34.13
N GLY A 16 -18.54 -12.31 -33.39
CA GLY A 16 -18.42 -12.05 -31.95
C GLY A 16 -19.41 -12.87 -31.10
N PRO A 17 -19.03 -13.35 -29.90
CA PRO A 17 -20.00 -13.97 -29.00
C PRO A 17 -20.98 -12.92 -28.47
N THR A 18 -22.27 -13.21 -28.60
CA THR A 18 -23.37 -12.30 -28.22
C THR A 18 -23.59 -12.19 -26.70
N SER A 19 -23.03 -13.13 -25.92
CA SER A 19 -23.15 -13.15 -24.45
C SER A 19 -21.87 -13.65 -23.75
N ASN A 20 -21.74 -13.32 -22.45
CA ASN A 20 -20.64 -13.80 -21.61
C ASN A 20 -20.59 -15.34 -21.54
N GLU A 21 -21.74 -16.01 -21.52
CA GLU A 21 -21.83 -17.46 -21.53
C GLU A 21 -21.31 -18.07 -22.84
N GLN A 22 -21.68 -17.48 -23.97
CA GLN A 22 -21.20 -17.94 -25.28
C GLN A 22 -19.69 -17.71 -25.41
N TYR A 23 -19.20 -16.55 -24.95
CA TYR A 23 -17.76 -16.25 -24.91
C TYR A 23 -17.02 -17.30 -24.08
N ASP A 24 -17.52 -17.59 -22.87
CA ASP A 24 -16.89 -18.55 -21.97
C ASP A 24 -16.83 -19.96 -22.56
N LYS A 25 -17.91 -20.45 -23.16
CA LYS A 25 -17.91 -21.77 -23.82
C LYS A 25 -16.95 -21.82 -25.01
N THR A 26 -16.95 -20.78 -25.84
CA THR A 26 -16.12 -20.74 -27.05
C THR A 26 -14.63 -20.65 -26.72
N ILE A 27 -14.22 -19.84 -25.74
CA ILE A 27 -12.81 -19.73 -25.35
C ILE A 27 -12.30 -21.01 -24.70
N HIS A 28 -13.10 -21.72 -23.89
CA HIS A 28 -12.70 -23.03 -23.35
C HIS A 28 -12.51 -24.09 -24.44
N GLN A 29 -13.39 -24.12 -25.45
CA GLN A 29 -13.23 -25.01 -26.60
C GLN A 29 -11.98 -24.65 -27.42
N TYR A 30 -11.74 -23.35 -27.59
CA TYR A 30 -10.58 -22.82 -28.28
C TYR A 30 -9.27 -23.21 -27.55
N LEU A 31 -9.20 -23.00 -26.24
CA LEU A 31 -8.04 -23.39 -25.42
C LEU A 31 -7.72 -24.88 -25.54
N LYS A 32 -8.74 -25.75 -25.56
CA LYS A 32 -8.54 -27.19 -25.80
C LYS A 32 -7.93 -27.47 -27.18
N ARG A 33 -8.35 -26.75 -28.23
CA ARG A 33 -7.78 -26.89 -29.59
C ARG A 33 -6.34 -26.38 -29.65
N VAL A 34 -6.07 -25.24 -29.02
CA VAL A 34 -4.72 -24.65 -28.94
C VAL A 34 -3.79 -25.60 -28.18
N ASN A 35 -4.14 -26.04 -26.98
CA ASN A 35 -3.32 -26.97 -26.20
C ASN A 35 -3.01 -28.25 -26.98
N ARG A 36 -4.01 -28.82 -27.66
CA ARG A 36 -3.81 -29.99 -28.52
C ARG A 36 -2.85 -29.72 -29.69
N LEU A 37 -2.94 -28.55 -30.33
CA LEU A 37 -2.01 -28.15 -31.40
C LEU A 37 -0.57 -28.11 -30.89
N PHE A 38 -0.36 -27.56 -29.69
CA PHE A 38 0.96 -27.44 -29.07
C PHE A 38 1.47 -28.76 -28.50
N GLU A 39 0.62 -29.72 -28.15
CA GLU A 39 1.02 -31.09 -27.79
C GLU A 39 1.46 -31.90 -29.02
N GLU A 40 0.74 -31.78 -30.14
CA GLU A 40 0.97 -32.60 -31.34
C GLU A 40 2.05 -32.00 -32.28
N LYS A 41 2.20 -30.67 -32.34
CA LYS A 41 2.97 -29.96 -33.38
C LYS A 41 3.89 -28.87 -32.84
N THR A 42 4.41 -28.99 -31.62
CA THR A 42 5.27 -27.97 -30.98
C THR A 42 6.45 -27.54 -31.85
N SER A 43 7.15 -28.50 -32.46
CA SER A 43 8.33 -28.23 -33.31
C SER A 43 7.99 -27.38 -34.53
N VAL A 44 6.85 -27.66 -35.17
CA VAL A 44 6.38 -26.92 -36.35
C VAL A 44 5.99 -25.50 -35.97
N VAL A 45 5.31 -25.32 -34.83
CA VAL A 45 4.92 -23.99 -34.36
C VAL A 45 6.16 -23.17 -34.00
N ALA A 46 7.16 -23.78 -33.37
CA ALA A 46 8.41 -23.12 -33.05
C ALA A 46 9.20 -22.66 -34.28
N THR A 47 9.32 -23.50 -35.30
CA THR A 47 10.05 -23.15 -36.54
C THR A 47 9.42 -21.96 -37.26
N HIS A 48 8.10 -21.76 -37.14
CA HIS A 48 7.35 -20.69 -37.80
C HIS A 48 6.82 -19.63 -36.83
N ALA A 49 7.34 -19.58 -35.60
CA ALA A 49 6.73 -18.79 -34.53
C ALA A 49 6.72 -17.28 -34.83
N VAL A 50 7.80 -16.72 -35.36
CA VAL A 50 7.89 -15.28 -35.69
C VAL A 50 6.85 -14.91 -36.76
N GLN A 51 6.75 -15.70 -37.83
CA GLN A 51 5.74 -15.51 -38.89
C GLN A 51 4.31 -15.61 -38.34
N LEU A 52 4.06 -16.52 -37.39
CA LEU A 52 2.76 -16.65 -36.74
C LEU A 52 2.46 -15.45 -35.83
N LEU A 53 3.46 -14.89 -35.15
CA LEU A 53 3.28 -13.69 -34.33
C LEU A 53 3.00 -12.44 -35.17
N GLU A 54 3.58 -12.32 -36.36
CA GLU A 54 3.29 -11.21 -37.29
C GLU A 54 1.84 -11.22 -37.79
N LEU A 55 1.23 -12.41 -37.92
CA LEU A 55 -0.17 -12.57 -38.30
C LEU A 55 -1.15 -12.31 -37.14
N LEU A 56 -0.68 -12.42 -35.89
CA LEU A 56 -1.51 -12.30 -34.69
C LEU A 56 -1.40 -10.90 -34.08
N THR A 57 -2.52 -10.36 -33.64
CA THR A 57 -2.55 -9.10 -32.90
C THR A 57 -2.74 -9.36 -31.41
N PRO A 58 -1.85 -8.91 -30.51
CA PRO A 58 -1.98 -9.19 -29.08
C PRO A 58 -3.29 -8.69 -28.45
N ALA A 59 -3.84 -7.57 -28.96
CA ALA A 59 -5.09 -6.99 -28.47
C ALA A 59 -6.35 -7.81 -28.79
N THR A 60 -6.27 -8.75 -29.74
CA THR A 60 -7.42 -9.58 -30.15
C THR A 60 -7.14 -11.07 -30.02
N HIS A 61 -5.89 -11.52 -30.15
CA HIS A 61 -5.49 -12.92 -30.14
C HIS A 61 -4.54 -13.24 -28.97
N SER A 62 -4.78 -12.65 -27.79
CA SER A 62 -3.85 -12.72 -26.65
C SER A 62 -3.51 -14.15 -26.23
N VAL A 63 -4.49 -15.06 -26.25
CA VAL A 63 -4.26 -16.48 -25.89
C VAL A 63 -3.26 -17.12 -26.84
N ALA A 64 -3.51 -17.05 -28.16
CA ALA A 64 -2.61 -17.64 -29.16
C ALA A 64 -1.22 -17.02 -29.08
N TYR A 65 -1.16 -15.70 -29.00
CA TYR A 65 0.09 -14.95 -28.94
C TYR A 65 0.92 -15.36 -27.71
N LEU A 66 0.29 -15.44 -26.53
CA LEU A 66 0.97 -15.81 -25.30
C LEU A 66 1.52 -17.24 -25.33
N VAL A 67 0.78 -18.20 -25.89
CA VAL A 67 1.25 -19.60 -25.96
C VAL A 67 2.45 -19.72 -26.92
N ILE A 68 2.46 -18.98 -28.04
CA ILE A 68 3.62 -18.93 -28.94
C ILE A 68 4.82 -18.30 -28.22
N LEU A 69 4.62 -17.20 -27.49
CA LEU A 69 5.67 -16.59 -26.68
C LEU A 69 6.23 -17.59 -25.67
N ASP A 70 5.40 -18.33 -24.95
CA ASP A 70 5.84 -19.32 -23.96
C ASP A 70 6.72 -20.41 -24.61
N VAL A 71 6.35 -20.89 -25.80
CA VAL A 71 7.20 -21.84 -26.56
C VAL A 71 8.55 -21.24 -26.91
N LEU A 72 8.58 -20.02 -27.47
CA LEU A 72 9.83 -19.33 -27.84
C LEU A 72 10.74 -19.10 -26.63
N ILE A 73 10.14 -18.63 -25.54
CA ILE A 73 10.80 -18.33 -24.27
C ILE A 73 11.36 -19.59 -23.58
N ASN A 74 10.73 -20.74 -23.78
CA ASN A 74 11.23 -22.03 -23.27
C ASN A 74 12.34 -22.62 -24.16
N GLN A 75 12.39 -22.27 -25.45
CA GLN A 75 13.45 -22.71 -26.37
C GLN A 75 14.78 -21.98 -26.20
N THR A 76 14.74 -20.70 -25.82
CA THR A 76 15.93 -19.90 -25.52
C THR A 76 16.71 -20.38 -24.27
N GLY A 77 16.19 -21.39 -23.55
CA GLY A 77 16.77 -21.92 -22.31
C GLY A 77 16.56 -20.98 -21.12
N GLN A 78 16.86 -21.45 -19.90
CA GLN A 78 16.64 -20.68 -18.66
C GLN A 78 17.66 -19.55 -18.43
N ALA A 79 18.76 -19.48 -19.22
CA ALA A 79 19.89 -18.59 -18.96
C ALA A 79 20.28 -17.68 -20.14
N GLY A 80 19.64 -17.83 -21.31
CA GLY A 80 19.88 -16.95 -22.46
C GLY A 80 18.97 -15.73 -22.42
N LEU A 81 19.54 -14.54 -22.64
CA LEU A 81 18.73 -13.36 -22.96
C LEU A 81 17.97 -13.62 -24.27
N PRO A 82 16.66 -13.31 -24.34
CA PRO A 82 15.89 -13.43 -25.57
C PRO A 82 16.48 -12.55 -26.67
N SER A 83 16.26 -12.94 -27.95
CA SER A 83 16.65 -12.11 -29.10
C SER A 83 15.89 -10.77 -29.08
N ASP A 84 16.50 -9.72 -29.66
CA ASP A 84 15.88 -8.39 -29.73
C ASP A 84 14.48 -8.41 -30.35
N GLU A 85 14.28 -9.26 -31.37
CA GLU A 85 12.96 -9.48 -31.99
C GLU A 85 11.95 -10.06 -30.98
N LEU A 86 12.34 -11.05 -30.18
CA LEU A 86 11.44 -11.65 -29.18
C LEU A 86 11.11 -10.65 -28.06
N VAL A 87 12.08 -9.83 -27.67
CA VAL A 87 11.91 -8.74 -26.69
C VAL A 87 10.83 -7.76 -27.16
N ASP A 88 10.86 -7.34 -28.43
CA ASP A 88 9.85 -6.43 -29.01
C ASP A 88 8.44 -7.07 -29.01
N HIS A 89 8.36 -8.36 -29.36
CA HIS A 89 7.09 -9.10 -29.33
C HIS A 89 6.51 -9.22 -27.92
N ILE A 90 7.37 -9.45 -26.90
CA ILE A 90 6.95 -9.51 -25.49
C ILE A 90 6.50 -8.11 -25.01
N LEU A 91 7.24 -7.06 -25.37
CA LEU A 91 6.90 -5.68 -25.02
C LEU A 91 5.54 -5.30 -25.60
N ARG A 92 5.34 -5.54 -26.90
CA ARG A 92 4.07 -5.28 -27.59
C ARG A 92 2.92 -6.03 -26.92
N PHE A 93 3.13 -7.30 -26.56
CA PHE A 93 2.12 -8.09 -25.88
C PHE A 93 1.74 -7.51 -24.52
N LEU A 94 2.71 -7.25 -23.64
CA LEU A 94 2.47 -6.76 -22.28
C LEU A 94 1.78 -5.38 -22.25
N LEU A 95 1.97 -4.57 -23.29
CA LEU A 95 1.31 -3.27 -23.42
C LEU A 95 -0.11 -3.34 -24.01
N THR A 96 -0.42 -4.34 -24.83
CA THR A 96 -1.64 -4.32 -25.67
C THR A 96 -2.59 -5.52 -25.50
N PHE A 97 -2.27 -6.53 -24.69
CA PHE A 97 -3.10 -7.72 -24.50
C PHE A 97 -4.57 -7.44 -24.13
N ASP A 98 -5.47 -8.36 -24.42
CA ASP A 98 -6.87 -8.32 -24.00
C ASP A 98 -7.01 -8.89 -22.58
N PRO A 99 -7.34 -8.06 -21.56
CA PRO A 99 -7.49 -8.55 -20.19
C PRO A 99 -8.58 -9.60 -20.04
N ARG A 100 -9.61 -9.61 -20.91
CA ARG A 100 -10.68 -10.63 -20.88
C ARG A 100 -10.15 -12.03 -21.17
N GLN A 101 -9.23 -12.13 -22.14
CA GLN A 101 -8.59 -13.38 -22.52
C GLN A 101 -7.59 -13.86 -21.47
N ILE A 102 -6.81 -12.94 -20.90
CA ILE A 102 -5.79 -13.27 -19.89
C ILE A 102 -6.39 -13.92 -18.64
N ARG A 103 -7.66 -13.63 -18.30
CA ARG A 103 -8.39 -14.31 -17.22
C ARG A 103 -8.44 -15.84 -17.37
N TYR A 104 -8.31 -16.36 -18.58
CA TYR A 104 -8.35 -17.80 -18.86
C TYR A 104 -6.97 -18.46 -19.01
N CYS A 105 -5.90 -17.68 -19.21
CA CYS A 105 -4.53 -18.19 -19.39
C CYS A 105 -3.57 -17.63 -18.32
N GLY A 106 -4.06 -17.51 -17.08
CA GLY A 106 -3.32 -16.85 -16.01
C GLY A 106 -2.01 -17.53 -15.64
N SER A 107 -1.90 -18.86 -15.72
CA SER A 107 -0.65 -19.57 -15.42
C SER A 107 0.48 -19.20 -16.38
N SER A 108 0.25 -19.24 -17.70
CA SER A 108 1.22 -18.83 -18.71
C SER A 108 1.56 -17.34 -18.59
N PHE A 109 0.56 -16.51 -18.29
CA PHE A 109 0.76 -15.07 -18.11
C PHE A 109 1.64 -14.78 -16.88
N SER A 110 1.38 -15.45 -15.76
CA SER A 110 2.18 -15.34 -14.54
C SER A 110 3.61 -15.80 -14.75
N THR A 111 3.85 -16.87 -15.52
CA THR A 111 5.21 -17.30 -15.88
C THR A 111 5.96 -16.20 -16.64
N LEU A 112 5.31 -15.54 -17.60
CA LEU A 112 5.88 -14.42 -18.33
C LEU A 112 6.20 -13.23 -17.40
N LEU A 113 5.24 -12.83 -16.56
CA LEU A 113 5.45 -11.73 -15.60
C LEU A 113 6.57 -12.03 -14.61
N ASN A 114 6.68 -13.27 -14.12
CA ASN A 114 7.77 -13.65 -13.21
C ASN A 114 9.14 -13.62 -13.90
N ARG A 115 9.24 -14.01 -15.17
CA ARG A 115 10.49 -13.88 -15.94
C ARG A 115 10.89 -12.41 -16.12
N VAL A 116 9.93 -11.54 -16.41
CA VAL A 116 10.16 -10.08 -16.48
C VAL A 116 10.57 -9.53 -15.12
N GLY A 117 9.89 -9.93 -14.04
CA GLY A 117 10.18 -9.52 -12.66
C GLY A 117 11.55 -9.95 -12.16
N ASN A 118 12.09 -11.04 -12.68
CA ASN A 118 13.44 -11.51 -12.37
C ASN A 118 14.53 -10.89 -13.27
N GLY A 119 14.18 -9.91 -14.13
CA GLY A 119 15.14 -9.24 -15.01
C GLY A 119 15.68 -10.10 -16.15
N LEU A 120 15.01 -11.21 -16.50
CA LEU A 120 15.48 -12.16 -17.51
C LEU A 120 15.09 -11.77 -18.95
N VAL A 121 14.33 -10.68 -19.14
CA VAL A 121 13.76 -10.29 -20.44
C VAL A 121 14.15 -8.88 -20.84
N PHE A 122 14.03 -7.92 -19.93
CA PHE A 122 14.28 -6.51 -20.19
C PHE A 122 15.32 -5.94 -19.21
N PRO A 123 16.00 -4.84 -19.57
CA PRO A 123 16.66 -3.98 -18.60
C PRO A 123 15.69 -3.59 -17.47
N HIS A 124 16.21 -3.46 -16.25
CA HIS A 124 15.39 -3.29 -15.04
C HIS A 124 14.42 -2.09 -15.12
N SER A 125 14.84 -0.96 -15.69
CA SER A 125 14.00 0.24 -15.85
C SER A 125 12.77 -0.03 -16.72
N ILE A 126 12.95 -0.74 -17.83
CA ILE A 126 11.86 -1.13 -18.74
C ILE A 126 10.99 -2.19 -18.09
N ALA A 127 11.59 -3.18 -17.43
CA ALA A 127 10.86 -4.25 -16.76
C ALA A 127 9.86 -3.71 -15.72
N VAL A 128 10.27 -2.75 -14.88
CA VAL A 128 9.39 -2.15 -13.87
C VAL A 128 8.22 -1.40 -14.51
N ASP A 129 8.45 -0.56 -15.52
CA ASP A 129 7.38 0.19 -16.19
C ASP A 129 6.40 -0.74 -16.93
N VAL A 130 6.91 -1.75 -17.61
CA VAL A 130 6.10 -2.72 -18.35
C VAL A 130 5.27 -3.59 -17.39
N LEU A 131 5.85 -4.05 -16.28
CA LEU A 131 5.11 -4.77 -15.24
C LEU A 131 4.01 -3.91 -14.63
N ALA A 132 4.31 -2.66 -14.30
CA ALA A 132 3.32 -1.73 -13.75
C ALA A 132 2.14 -1.54 -14.70
N LYS A 133 2.41 -1.32 -15.99
CA LYS A 133 1.38 -1.21 -17.03
C LYS A 133 0.59 -2.50 -17.20
N ALA A 134 1.25 -3.66 -17.22
CA ALA A 134 0.60 -4.95 -17.36
C ALA A 134 -0.34 -5.27 -16.18
N LEU A 135 0.08 -4.97 -14.95
CA LEU A 135 -0.75 -5.14 -13.76
C LEU A 135 -1.98 -4.25 -13.78
N LEU A 136 -1.83 -2.95 -14.07
CA LEU A 136 -2.96 -2.02 -14.17
C LEU A 136 -3.86 -2.30 -15.38
N ARG A 137 -3.35 -2.97 -16.41
CA ARG A 137 -4.16 -3.42 -17.54
C ARG A 137 -5.03 -4.63 -17.18
N LEU A 138 -4.53 -5.53 -16.34
CA LEU A 138 -5.28 -6.69 -15.83
C LEU A 138 -6.29 -6.30 -14.74
N ASP A 139 -5.88 -5.43 -13.83
CA ASP A 139 -6.72 -4.84 -12.78
C ASP A 139 -6.51 -3.31 -12.74
N PRO A 140 -7.36 -2.53 -13.43
CA PRO A 140 -7.30 -1.07 -13.42
C PRO A 140 -7.51 -0.45 -12.04
N THR A 141 -8.17 -1.17 -11.13
CA THR A 141 -8.44 -0.68 -9.76
C THR A 141 -7.21 -0.82 -8.87
N GLY A 142 -6.33 -1.80 -9.14
CA GLY A 142 -5.20 -2.16 -8.27
C GLY A 142 -5.66 -2.58 -6.86
N SER A 143 -6.86 -3.15 -6.75
CA SER A 143 -7.49 -3.40 -5.46
C SER A 143 -7.14 -4.75 -4.85
N ILE A 144 -6.47 -5.64 -5.59
CA ILE A 144 -6.02 -6.94 -5.09
C ILE A 144 -4.49 -7.05 -5.10
N LEU A 145 -3.92 -7.41 -3.94
CA LEU A 145 -2.50 -7.72 -3.86
C LEU A 145 -2.22 -9.07 -4.53
N THR A 146 -1.25 -9.13 -5.44
CA THR A 146 -0.85 -10.39 -6.10
C THR A 146 0.64 -10.66 -5.93
N SER A 147 1.08 -11.88 -6.21
CA SER A 147 2.52 -12.23 -6.18
C SER A 147 3.35 -11.35 -7.11
N HIS A 148 2.75 -10.84 -8.18
CA HIS A 148 3.40 -9.96 -9.15
C HIS A 148 3.60 -8.52 -8.63
N HIS A 149 2.71 -8.02 -7.76
CA HIS A 149 2.94 -6.75 -7.06
C HIS A 149 4.19 -6.82 -6.18
N ILE A 150 4.39 -7.97 -5.53
CA ILE A 150 5.55 -8.24 -4.68
C ILE A 150 6.82 -8.30 -5.53
N ALA A 151 6.78 -9.01 -6.67
CA ALA A 151 7.90 -9.05 -7.62
C ALA A 151 8.24 -7.66 -8.17
N LEU A 152 7.24 -6.88 -8.58
CA LEU A 152 7.40 -5.50 -9.06
C LEU A 152 8.09 -4.62 -8.00
N THR A 153 7.60 -4.65 -6.76
CA THR A 153 8.12 -3.80 -5.68
C THR A 153 9.55 -4.16 -5.32
N LYS A 154 9.86 -5.46 -5.27
CA LYS A 154 11.24 -5.94 -5.06
C LYS A 154 12.18 -5.47 -6.17
N LEU A 155 11.78 -5.66 -7.42
CA LEU A 155 12.57 -5.24 -8.58
C LEU A 155 12.81 -3.72 -8.58
N ALA A 156 11.74 -2.94 -8.37
CA ALA A 156 11.81 -1.48 -8.36
C ALA A 156 12.74 -0.97 -7.26
N TYR A 157 12.63 -1.50 -6.04
CA TYR A 157 13.46 -1.11 -4.90
C TYR A 157 14.93 -1.51 -5.09
N GLN A 158 15.20 -2.77 -5.50
CA GLN A 158 16.58 -3.27 -5.65
C GLN A 158 17.36 -2.59 -6.78
N THR A 159 16.67 -2.03 -7.76
CA THR A 159 17.29 -1.45 -8.97
C THR A 159 17.19 0.08 -9.00
N ASP A 160 16.65 0.69 -7.94
CA ASP A 160 16.43 2.14 -7.83
C ASP A 160 15.56 2.72 -8.97
N ASN A 161 14.58 1.95 -9.45
CA ASN A 161 13.62 2.35 -10.49
C ASN A 161 12.22 2.49 -9.89
N ILE A 162 12.05 3.40 -8.92
CA ILE A 162 10.82 3.46 -8.10
C ILE A 162 9.65 4.21 -8.77
N GLU A 163 9.93 5.16 -9.68
CA GLU A 163 8.90 6.04 -10.24
C GLU A 163 7.76 5.30 -10.97
N PRO A 164 8.03 4.31 -11.86
CA PRO A 164 6.95 3.62 -12.54
C PRO A 164 6.13 2.73 -11.60
N ALA A 165 6.75 2.24 -10.51
CA ALA A 165 6.08 1.40 -9.53
C ALA A 165 5.07 2.18 -8.68
N PHE A 166 5.26 3.49 -8.45
CA PHE A 166 4.28 4.33 -7.74
C PHE A 166 2.88 4.26 -8.33
N LYS A 167 2.75 4.14 -9.67
CA LYS A 167 1.46 3.99 -10.35
C LYS A 167 0.63 2.79 -9.85
N VAL A 168 1.31 1.76 -9.36
CA VAL A 168 0.71 0.54 -8.80
C VAL A 168 0.62 0.61 -7.28
N ILE A 169 1.70 0.95 -6.58
CA ILE A 169 1.74 0.89 -5.11
C ILE A 169 0.92 1.98 -4.41
N GLU A 170 0.53 3.03 -5.14
CA GLU A 170 -0.40 4.05 -4.65
C GLU A 170 -1.87 3.63 -4.77
N LYS A 171 -2.17 2.52 -5.45
CA LYS A 171 -3.52 1.96 -5.50
C LYS A 171 -3.89 1.34 -4.15
N SER A 172 -5.14 1.54 -3.75
CA SER A 172 -5.65 1.02 -2.47
C SER A 172 -5.91 -0.47 -2.57
N ILE A 173 -5.05 -1.28 -1.94
CA ILE A 173 -5.28 -2.71 -1.78
C ILE A 173 -6.41 -2.93 -0.78
N VAL A 174 -7.47 -3.59 -1.23
CA VAL A 174 -8.66 -3.95 -0.44
C VAL A 174 -8.77 -5.47 -0.26
N TYR A 175 -8.23 -6.23 -1.20
CA TYR A 175 -8.39 -7.67 -1.28
C TYR A 175 -7.05 -8.41 -1.27
N TYR A 176 -7.06 -9.59 -0.64
CA TYR A 176 -5.98 -10.56 -0.71
C TYR A 176 -6.48 -11.83 -1.41
N PRO A 177 -5.60 -12.55 -2.13
CA PRO A 177 -5.97 -13.80 -2.79
C PRO A 177 -6.49 -14.82 -1.76
N GLY A 178 -7.59 -15.50 -2.09
CA GLY A 178 -8.19 -16.50 -1.20
C GLY A 178 -9.13 -15.95 -0.12
N MET A 179 -9.34 -14.63 -0.04
CA MET A 179 -10.34 -14.02 0.87
C MET A 179 -11.80 -14.34 0.47
N SER A 180 -12.05 -14.71 -0.79
CA SER A 180 -13.37 -15.12 -1.25
C SER A 180 -13.48 -16.64 -1.31
N LYS A 181 -14.02 -17.25 -0.25
CA LYS A 181 -14.56 -18.61 -0.32
C LYS A 181 -16.07 -18.54 -0.57
N LYS A 182 -16.53 -18.11 -1.75
CA LYS A 182 -17.94 -18.32 -2.18
C LYS A 182 -18.16 -17.98 -3.66
N GLN A 183 -18.74 -18.97 -4.34
CA GLN A 183 -19.19 -19.03 -5.74
C GLN A 183 -18.14 -18.61 -6.77
N GLU A 184 -17.61 -19.60 -7.48
CA GLU A 184 -16.90 -19.34 -8.73
C GLU A 184 -17.74 -18.38 -9.59
N PRO A 185 -17.13 -17.34 -10.18
CA PRO A 185 -17.87 -16.48 -11.09
C PRO A 185 -18.50 -17.36 -12.17
N LYS A 186 -19.77 -17.09 -12.49
CA LYS A 186 -20.48 -17.92 -13.46
C LYS A 186 -19.75 -17.98 -14.81
N TYR A 187 -19.14 -16.85 -15.22
CA TYR A 187 -18.34 -16.73 -16.45
C TYR A 187 -17.18 -15.72 -16.25
N LEU A 188 -15.93 -16.14 -16.43
CA LEU A 188 -14.75 -15.25 -16.28
C LEU A 188 -14.71 -14.12 -17.33
N SER A 189 -15.42 -14.32 -18.44
CA SER A 189 -15.56 -13.39 -19.54
C SER A 189 -16.32 -12.12 -19.18
N ASP A 190 -17.00 -12.07 -18.04
CA ASP A 190 -17.75 -10.90 -17.61
C ASP A 190 -16.81 -9.81 -17.07
N MET A 191 -16.63 -8.74 -17.84
CA MET A 191 -15.74 -7.63 -17.51
C MET A 191 -16.22 -6.79 -16.32
N THR A 192 -17.47 -6.96 -15.88
CA THR A 192 -18.00 -6.26 -14.71
C THR A 192 -17.64 -6.94 -13.38
N LEU A 193 -17.06 -8.15 -13.44
CA LEU A 193 -16.64 -8.88 -12.26
C LEU A 193 -15.56 -8.14 -11.47
N PRO A 194 -15.64 -8.14 -10.12
CA PRO A 194 -14.61 -7.55 -9.29
C PRO A 194 -13.31 -8.40 -9.34
N PRO A 195 -12.13 -7.80 -9.15
CA PRO A 195 -10.83 -8.50 -9.22
C PRO A 195 -10.74 -9.81 -8.43
N PRO A 196 -11.25 -9.93 -7.19
CA PRO A 196 -11.20 -11.18 -6.43
C PRO A 196 -11.96 -12.35 -7.05
N SER A 197 -12.87 -12.09 -8.00
CA SER A 197 -13.61 -13.15 -8.71
C SER A 197 -12.77 -13.81 -9.80
N TYR A 198 -11.83 -13.09 -10.43
CA TYR A 198 -11.04 -13.63 -11.54
C TYR A 198 -9.54 -13.72 -11.25
N ILE A 199 -9.00 -12.97 -10.28
CA ILE A 199 -7.61 -13.08 -9.82
C ILE A 199 -7.57 -14.02 -8.63
N SER A 200 -7.15 -15.26 -8.87
CA SER A 200 -7.04 -16.28 -7.84
C SER A 200 -5.91 -17.26 -8.14
N LYS A 201 -5.67 -18.18 -7.20
CA LYS A 201 -4.73 -19.27 -7.40
C LYS A 201 -5.24 -20.22 -8.49
N GLU A 202 -6.55 -20.44 -8.54
CA GLU A 202 -7.21 -21.35 -9.46
C GLU A 202 -7.11 -20.84 -10.91
N THR A 203 -7.25 -19.53 -11.14
CA THR A 203 -7.02 -18.94 -12.47
C THR A 203 -5.54 -18.82 -12.83
N GLY A 204 -4.65 -19.05 -11.87
CA GLY A 204 -3.20 -18.98 -12.06
C GLY A 204 -2.65 -17.56 -12.15
N LEU A 205 -3.46 -16.52 -11.93
CA LEU A 205 -3.06 -15.10 -12.00
C LEU A 205 -2.32 -14.60 -10.76
N THR A 206 -2.23 -15.43 -9.72
CA THR A 206 -1.41 -15.16 -8.54
C THR A 206 -1.06 -16.47 -7.83
N THR A 207 0.04 -16.47 -7.10
CA THR A 207 0.37 -17.56 -6.18
C THR A 207 -0.20 -17.30 -4.79
N ASN A 208 -0.07 -18.29 -3.90
CA ASN A 208 -0.52 -18.19 -2.51
C ASN A 208 0.44 -17.31 -1.72
N LEU A 209 -0.03 -16.16 -1.25
CA LEU A 209 0.81 -15.18 -0.56
C LEU A 209 1.15 -15.66 0.85
N GLN A 210 2.43 -15.62 1.19
CA GLN A 210 2.89 -15.83 2.56
C GLN A 210 2.81 -14.53 3.35
N VAL A 211 2.60 -14.64 4.67
CA VAL A 211 2.60 -13.50 5.58
C VAL A 211 3.87 -12.66 5.43
N THR A 212 5.03 -13.31 5.33
CA THR A 212 6.32 -12.63 5.15
C THR A 212 6.36 -11.80 3.87
N GLN A 213 5.77 -12.27 2.78
CA GLN A 213 5.74 -11.56 1.50
C GLN A 213 4.82 -10.32 1.57
N VAL A 214 3.71 -10.41 2.30
CA VAL A 214 2.80 -9.27 2.52
C VAL A 214 3.50 -8.20 3.36
N LEU A 215 4.14 -8.60 4.46
CA LEU A 215 4.90 -7.67 5.32
C LEU A 215 6.06 -7.03 4.56
N GLU A 216 6.79 -7.81 3.77
CA GLU A 216 7.90 -7.33 2.96
C GLU A 216 7.43 -6.34 1.89
N TYR A 217 6.27 -6.59 1.25
CA TYR A 217 5.68 -5.66 0.29
C TYR A 217 5.44 -4.28 0.91
N ASP A 218 4.76 -4.23 2.06
CA ASP A 218 4.47 -2.95 2.73
C ASP A 218 5.73 -2.28 3.29
N LEU A 219 6.70 -3.05 3.79
CA LEU A 219 8.01 -2.53 4.20
C LEU A 219 8.71 -1.85 3.02
N LEU A 220 8.82 -2.52 1.87
CA LEU A 220 9.47 -1.98 0.68
C LEU A 220 8.73 -0.75 0.13
N CYS A 221 7.39 -0.75 0.15
CA CYS A 221 6.61 0.45 -0.17
C CYS A 221 7.01 1.62 0.73
N GLY A 222 7.09 1.40 2.04
CA GLY A 222 7.54 2.43 2.98
C GLY A 222 8.95 2.94 2.69
N MET A 223 9.88 2.06 2.34
CA MET A 223 11.25 2.44 1.98
C MET A 223 11.33 3.22 0.67
N MET A 224 10.53 2.87 -0.34
CA MET A 224 10.41 3.64 -1.58
C MET A 224 9.79 5.02 -1.35
N TYR A 225 8.79 5.13 -0.46
CA TYR A 225 8.26 6.43 -0.08
C TYR A 225 9.30 7.27 0.69
N CYS A 226 10.13 6.66 1.54
CA CYS A 226 11.24 7.35 2.20
C CYS A 226 12.25 7.92 1.20
N SER A 227 12.65 7.18 0.16
CA SER A 227 13.61 7.68 -0.84
C SER A 227 13.02 8.84 -1.65
N ALA A 228 11.70 8.88 -1.84
CA ALA A 228 10.98 10.00 -2.43
C ALA A 228 10.58 11.10 -1.43
N LYS A 229 11.01 11.02 -0.16
CA LYS A 229 10.62 11.93 0.95
C LYS A 229 9.10 12.10 1.13
N GLN A 230 8.31 11.09 0.77
CA GLN A 230 6.85 11.06 0.96
C GLN A 230 6.51 10.50 2.34
N TRP A 231 6.81 11.27 3.39
CA TRP A 231 6.78 10.82 4.79
C TRP A 231 5.43 10.29 5.26
N GLU A 232 4.32 10.91 4.84
CA GLU A 232 2.97 10.49 5.20
C GLU A 232 2.66 9.07 4.68
N LYS A 233 2.95 8.82 3.39
CA LYS A 233 2.74 7.51 2.78
C LYS A 233 3.70 6.47 3.34
N ALA A 234 4.95 6.85 3.63
CA ALA A 234 5.92 5.98 4.30
C ALA A 234 5.44 5.56 5.69
N SER A 235 4.95 6.51 6.50
CA SER A 235 4.37 6.24 7.83
C SER A 235 3.21 5.28 7.73
N ALA A 236 2.25 5.54 6.84
CA ALA A 236 1.09 4.67 6.62
C ALA A 236 1.49 3.25 6.15
N ALA A 237 2.54 3.12 5.34
CA ALA A 237 3.05 1.83 4.89
C ALA A 237 3.67 1.03 6.05
N PHE A 238 4.53 1.65 6.85
CA PHE A 238 5.08 0.97 8.03
C PHE A 238 4.01 0.68 9.08
N GLU A 239 2.97 1.51 9.21
CA GLU A 239 1.83 1.27 10.10
C GLU A 239 1.07 -0.02 9.75
N ARG A 240 0.91 -0.34 8.46
CA ARG A 240 0.30 -1.61 8.03
C ARG A 240 1.15 -2.81 8.43
N VAL A 241 2.48 -2.69 8.42
CA VAL A 241 3.39 -3.76 8.85
C VAL A 241 3.32 -3.97 10.36
N LEU A 242 3.39 -2.90 11.16
CA LEU A 242 3.42 -3.00 12.63
C LEU A 242 2.08 -3.44 13.23
N SER A 243 0.97 -3.13 12.56
CA SER A 243 -0.37 -3.50 13.02
C SER A 243 -0.81 -4.88 12.53
N TYR A 244 0.02 -5.57 11.75
CA TYR A 244 -0.30 -6.87 11.21
C TYR A 244 -0.60 -7.88 12.35
N PRO A 245 -1.68 -8.67 12.25
CA PRO A 245 -2.05 -9.61 13.30
C PRO A 245 -0.96 -10.65 13.56
N THR A 246 -0.45 -10.69 14.79
CA THR A 246 0.50 -11.70 15.25
C THR A 246 -0.18 -12.75 16.12
N ARG A 247 0.30 -13.99 16.05
CA ARG A 247 -0.02 -15.02 17.05
C ARG A 247 0.86 -14.81 18.29
N ASP A 248 0.62 -15.58 19.36
CA ASP A 248 1.34 -15.47 20.66
C ASP A 248 2.88 -15.59 20.59
N GLN A 249 3.45 -15.89 19.42
CA GLN A 249 4.89 -16.06 19.15
C GLN A 249 5.66 -14.74 18.88
N GLY A 250 5.11 -13.58 19.22
CA GLY A 250 5.81 -12.29 19.13
C GLY A 250 5.76 -11.62 17.75
N VAL A 251 6.69 -10.70 17.50
CA VAL A 251 6.79 -9.91 16.25
C VAL A 251 7.92 -10.42 15.36
N SER A 252 7.75 -10.32 14.04
CA SER A 252 8.81 -10.70 13.09
C SER A 252 9.89 -9.62 12.99
N LYS A 253 11.08 -9.98 12.47
CA LYS A 253 12.15 -9.00 12.21
C LYS A 253 11.70 -7.87 11.27
N ILE A 254 10.92 -8.20 10.23
CA ILE A 254 10.34 -7.22 9.29
C ILE A 254 9.49 -6.18 10.04
N MET A 255 8.71 -6.64 11.02
CA MET A 255 7.86 -5.75 11.83
C MET A 255 8.68 -4.85 12.76
N VAL A 256 9.76 -5.36 13.34
CA VAL A 256 10.66 -4.55 14.19
C VAL A 256 11.38 -3.50 13.36
N GLU A 257 11.85 -3.88 12.18
CA GLU A 257 12.49 -2.96 11.24
C GLU A 257 11.53 -1.84 10.81
N ALA A 258 10.30 -2.20 10.44
CA ALA A 258 9.26 -1.24 10.10
C ALA A 258 8.94 -0.30 11.28
N HIS A 259 8.82 -0.82 12.50
CA HIS A 259 8.58 -0.01 13.70
C HIS A 259 9.69 1.03 13.93
N ASN A 260 10.95 0.63 13.80
CA ASN A 260 12.09 1.52 14.00
C ASN A 260 12.11 2.64 12.94
N LYS A 261 11.88 2.30 11.67
CA LYS A 261 11.76 3.29 10.58
C LYS A 261 10.53 4.18 10.76
N TRP A 262 9.42 3.62 11.24
CA TRP A 262 8.18 4.34 11.50
C TRP A 262 8.37 5.43 12.56
N ILE A 263 9.12 5.17 13.64
CA ILE A 263 9.46 6.22 14.62
C ILE A 263 10.19 7.37 13.92
N LEU A 264 11.29 7.09 13.22
CA LEU A 264 12.11 8.12 12.55
C LEU A 264 11.29 8.92 11.52
N VAL A 265 10.49 8.25 10.71
CA VAL A 265 9.62 8.90 9.72
C VAL A 265 8.58 9.79 10.37
N ASN A 266 8.01 9.41 11.52
CA ASN A 266 7.03 10.26 12.20
C ASN A 266 7.67 11.47 12.91
N LEU A 267 8.93 11.38 13.34
CA LEU A 267 9.70 12.55 13.77
C LEU A 267 9.86 13.55 12.62
N LEU A 268 10.13 13.06 11.40
CA LEU A 268 10.22 13.91 10.19
C LEU A 268 8.85 14.49 9.80
N LEU A 269 7.80 13.67 9.85
CA LEU A 269 6.45 14.03 9.41
C LEU A 269 5.73 14.99 10.36
N SER A 270 5.80 14.73 11.66
CA SER A 270 4.96 15.39 12.68
C SER A 270 5.74 16.10 13.78
N GLY A 271 7.07 15.95 13.78
CA GLY A 271 7.93 16.56 14.81
C GLY A 271 7.78 15.94 16.19
N ARG A 272 7.11 14.79 16.30
CA ARG A 272 6.82 14.13 17.58
C ARG A 272 6.89 12.62 17.46
N THR A 273 7.20 11.97 18.58
CA THR A 273 7.14 10.51 18.65
C THR A 273 5.70 10.02 18.46
N PRO A 274 5.47 9.08 17.52
CA PRO A 274 4.11 8.60 17.25
C PRO A 274 3.65 7.58 18.31
N SER A 275 2.34 7.51 18.53
CA SER A 275 1.73 6.46 19.37
C SER A 275 1.26 5.29 18.53
N LEU A 276 1.60 4.06 18.93
CA LEU A 276 1.15 2.85 18.23
C LEU A 276 -0.38 2.81 18.11
N PRO A 277 -0.94 2.39 16.95
CA PRO A 277 -2.37 2.29 16.77
C PRO A 277 -3.05 1.45 17.85
N ALA A 278 -4.28 1.83 18.21
CA ALA A 278 -5.02 1.18 19.30
C ALA A 278 -5.33 -0.29 19.02
N TYR A 279 -5.39 -0.68 17.74
CA TYR A 279 -5.65 -2.04 17.28
C TYR A 279 -4.40 -2.92 17.18
N THR A 280 -3.20 -2.38 17.46
CA THR A 280 -1.98 -3.18 17.56
C THR A 280 -2.02 -4.07 18.79
N SER A 281 -1.64 -5.34 18.64
CA SER A 281 -1.76 -6.31 19.74
C SER A 281 -0.90 -5.93 20.95
N PRO A 282 -1.36 -6.14 22.20
CA PRO A 282 -0.57 -5.82 23.40
C PRO A 282 0.77 -6.56 23.46
N ALA A 283 0.80 -7.80 22.94
CA ALA A 283 2.03 -8.57 22.83
C ALA A 283 3.01 -7.90 21.87
N ALA A 284 2.57 -7.46 20.68
CA ALA A 284 3.42 -6.77 19.73
C ALA A 284 3.97 -5.45 20.30
N ARG A 285 3.13 -4.65 20.96
CA ARG A 285 3.53 -3.40 21.62
C ARG A 285 4.72 -3.59 22.57
N ARG A 286 4.67 -4.59 23.46
CA ARG A 286 5.77 -4.89 24.39
C ARG A 286 7.07 -5.27 23.68
N HIS A 287 6.97 -6.00 22.57
CA HIS A 287 8.16 -6.37 21.80
C HIS A 287 8.77 -5.15 21.10
N TYR A 288 7.94 -4.26 20.54
CA TYR A 288 8.42 -3.01 19.95
C TYR A 288 9.11 -2.11 20.96
N GLU A 289 8.54 -1.95 22.16
CA GLU A 289 9.16 -1.19 23.26
C GLU A 289 10.53 -1.77 23.65
N THR A 290 10.64 -3.10 23.69
CA THR A 290 11.89 -3.76 24.11
C THR A 290 12.96 -3.70 23.01
N LEU A 291 12.59 -4.05 21.77
CA LEU A 291 13.53 -4.19 20.66
C LEU A 291 13.88 -2.86 20.00
N GLY A 292 12.93 -1.92 20.00
CA GLY A 292 13.05 -0.58 19.43
C GLY A 292 13.56 0.49 20.41
N LYS A 293 13.98 0.10 21.62
CA LYS A 293 14.38 1.05 22.68
C LYS A 293 15.35 2.15 22.23
N PRO A 294 16.41 1.90 21.44
CA PRO A 294 17.28 2.98 20.99
C PRO A 294 16.56 4.01 20.09
N TYR A 295 15.60 3.56 19.28
CA TYR A 295 14.80 4.45 18.43
C TYR A 295 13.79 5.26 19.25
N THR A 296 13.21 4.67 20.30
CA THR A 296 12.32 5.43 21.20
C THR A 296 13.09 6.44 22.05
N MET A 297 14.35 6.18 22.39
CA MET A 297 15.23 7.17 23.04
C MET A 297 15.51 8.37 22.13
N ILE A 298 15.79 8.13 20.85
CA ILE A 298 15.90 9.19 19.82
C ILE A 298 14.62 10.03 19.79
N GLY A 299 13.45 9.38 19.75
CA GLY A 299 12.16 10.07 19.83
C GLY A 299 12.00 10.92 21.10
N SER A 300 12.39 10.37 22.26
CA SER A 300 12.32 11.11 23.53
C SER A 300 13.20 12.36 23.56
N HIS A 301 14.42 12.30 23.01
CA HIS A 301 15.31 13.46 22.93
C HIS A 301 14.81 14.49 21.91
N PHE A 302 14.20 14.03 20.83
CA PHE A 302 13.55 14.88 19.85
C PHE A 302 12.35 15.62 20.46
N ASP A 303 11.47 14.91 21.19
CA ASP A 303 10.31 15.50 21.85
C ASP A 303 10.70 16.52 22.95
N SER A 304 11.81 16.28 23.66
CA SER A 304 12.33 17.22 24.66
C SER A 304 13.06 18.43 24.06
N LEU A 305 13.18 18.50 22.73
CA LEU A 305 13.90 19.53 21.98
C LEU A 305 15.38 19.67 22.40
N ASP A 306 15.99 18.59 22.93
CA ASP A 306 17.38 18.60 23.42
C ASP A 306 18.33 18.14 22.31
N ALA A 307 18.80 19.11 21.52
CA ALA A 307 19.68 18.87 20.39
C ALA A 307 21.01 18.20 20.78
N ALA A 308 21.56 18.52 21.96
CA ALA A 308 22.85 17.99 22.39
C ALA A 308 22.71 16.52 22.83
N ALA A 309 21.68 16.20 23.61
CA ALA A 309 21.40 14.82 23.99
C ALA A 309 21.03 13.95 22.77
N LEU A 310 20.23 14.49 21.84
CA LEU A 310 19.88 13.81 20.59
C LEU A 310 21.12 13.46 19.76
N LYS A 311 22.06 14.42 19.61
CA LYS A 311 23.34 14.20 18.93
C LYS A 311 24.15 13.09 19.59
N ILE A 312 24.33 13.17 20.91
CA ILE A 312 25.12 12.21 21.67
C ILE A 312 24.54 10.79 21.52
N GLU A 313 23.23 10.63 21.66
CA GLU A 313 22.55 9.33 21.51
C GLU A 313 22.73 8.78 20.08
N ALA A 314 22.61 9.64 19.07
CA ALA A 314 22.81 9.25 17.67
C ALA A 314 24.25 8.79 17.40
N GLU A 315 25.27 9.48 17.93
CA GLU A 315 26.68 9.13 17.76
C GLU A 315 27.06 7.85 18.53
N GLN A 316 26.56 7.67 19.75
CA GLN A 316 26.84 6.49 20.58
C GLN A 316 26.33 5.19 19.95
N ASN A 317 25.26 5.25 19.17
CA ASN A 317 24.62 4.10 18.55
C ASN A 317 24.92 3.97 17.04
N LEU A 318 25.94 4.67 16.52
CA LEU A 318 26.24 4.76 15.08
C LEU A 318 26.26 3.42 14.35
N GLN A 319 26.97 2.43 14.91
CA GLN A 319 27.07 1.09 14.31
C GLN A 319 25.70 0.44 14.13
N ARG A 320 24.81 0.60 15.11
CA ARG A 320 23.47 0.03 15.07
C ARG A 320 22.63 0.65 13.95
N TRP A 321 22.73 1.96 13.73
CA TRP A 321 22.01 2.61 12.63
C TRP A 321 22.51 2.15 11.26
N GLN A 322 23.80 1.81 11.14
CA GLN A 322 24.37 1.25 9.91
C GLN A 322 23.90 -0.20 9.70
N ASP A 323 23.98 -1.03 10.74
CA ASP A 323 23.54 -2.42 10.70
C ASP A 323 22.04 -2.55 10.38
N ASP A 324 21.22 -1.64 10.92
CA ASP A 324 19.77 -1.57 10.67
C ASP A 324 19.40 -0.87 9.33
N GLY A 325 20.39 -0.36 8.58
CA GLY A 325 20.18 0.36 7.32
C GLY A 325 19.44 1.70 7.46
N ASN A 326 19.49 2.32 8.65
CA ASN A 326 18.74 3.52 9.01
C ASN A 326 19.62 4.78 9.15
N PHE A 327 20.92 4.69 8.90
CA PHE A 327 21.85 5.82 9.04
C PHE A 327 21.43 7.06 8.24
N GLY A 328 20.96 6.89 6.99
CA GLY A 328 20.47 7.99 6.17
C GLY A 328 19.23 8.68 6.77
N LEU A 329 18.26 7.90 7.25
CA LEU A 329 17.08 8.44 7.95
C LEU A 329 17.45 9.15 9.24
N MET A 330 18.42 8.63 10.00
CA MET A 330 18.89 9.27 11.22
C MET A 330 19.48 10.67 10.94
N ARG A 331 20.25 10.81 9.86
CA ARG A 331 20.78 12.12 9.43
C ARG A 331 19.68 13.10 9.09
N GLU A 332 18.66 12.66 8.35
CA GLU A 332 17.49 13.50 8.05
C GLU A 332 16.77 13.92 9.34
N VAL A 333 16.64 13.03 10.35
CA VAL A 333 16.04 13.36 11.65
C VAL A 333 16.84 14.43 12.40
N LEU A 334 18.18 14.31 12.44
CA LEU A 334 19.04 15.32 13.07
C LEU A 334 18.92 16.68 12.37
N ALA A 335 18.91 16.70 11.04
CA ALA A 335 18.76 17.92 10.25
C ALA A 335 17.38 18.58 10.45
N ALA A 336 16.32 17.78 10.55
CA ALA A 336 14.94 18.26 10.74
C ALA A 336 14.66 18.78 12.16
N HIS A 337 15.46 18.39 13.16
CA HIS A 337 15.20 18.74 14.57
C HIS A 337 15.12 20.26 14.80
N GLN A 338 16.08 21.03 14.27
CA GLN A 338 16.07 22.50 14.43
C GLN A 338 14.88 23.13 13.70
N GLN A 339 14.49 22.57 12.56
CA GLN A 339 13.31 23.03 11.82
C GLN A 339 12.04 22.84 12.66
N TRP A 340 11.89 21.70 13.32
CA TRP A 340 10.78 21.46 14.24
C TRP A 340 10.81 22.32 15.50
N GLN A 341 12.00 22.63 16.03
CA GLN A 341 12.13 23.64 17.09
C GLN A 341 11.56 25.00 16.64
N ILE A 342 11.88 25.44 15.42
CA ILE A 342 11.36 26.70 14.85
C ILE A 342 9.83 26.63 14.64
N ILE A 343 9.33 25.52 14.09
CA ILE A 343 7.89 25.32 13.87
C ILE A 343 7.13 25.40 15.18
N ASN A 344 7.63 24.77 16.25
CA ASN A 344 6.98 24.76 17.57
C ASN A 344 6.91 26.15 18.22
N LEU A 345 7.75 27.12 17.80
CA LEU A 345 7.64 28.51 18.29
C LEU A 345 6.33 29.17 17.88
N ARG A 346 5.66 28.70 16.80
CA ARG A 346 4.36 29.24 16.37
C ARG A 346 3.27 29.11 17.42
N ASP A 347 3.40 28.14 18.34
CA ASP A 347 2.41 27.88 19.39
C ASP A 347 2.41 29.00 20.45
N VAL A 348 3.51 29.77 20.54
CA VAL A 348 3.70 30.85 21.53
C VAL A 348 3.85 32.22 20.88
N TYR A 349 4.42 32.28 19.67
CA TYR A 349 4.76 33.52 18.98
C TYR A 349 3.99 33.67 17.68
N SER A 350 3.37 34.83 17.47
CA SER A 350 2.89 35.24 16.14
C SER A 350 4.01 35.87 15.30
N LYS A 351 4.95 36.55 15.97
CA LYS A 351 6.17 37.13 15.39
C LYS A 351 7.34 36.92 16.34
N ILE A 352 8.52 36.61 15.80
CA ILE A 352 9.74 36.43 16.59
C ILE A 352 10.97 36.92 15.81
N SER A 353 11.89 37.61 16.48
CA SER A 353 13.12 38.11 15.84
C SER A 353 14.03 36.95 15.43
N ILE A 354 14.80 37.11 14.34
CA ILE A 354 15.75 36.10 13.88
C ILE A 354 16.82 35.82 14.96
N SER A 355 17.26 36.85 15.67
CA SER A 355 18.19 36.72 16.79
C SER A 355 17.64 35.89 17.95
N ASP A 356 16.34 36.03 18.26
CA ASP A 356 15.69 35.22 19.29
C ASP A 356 15.55 33.76 18.86
N ILE A 357 15.26 33.51 17.58
CA ILE A 357 15.24 32.15 17.02
C ILE A 357 16.63 31.51 17.16
N ARG A 358 17.70 32.24 16.80
CA ARG A 358 19.09 31.77 16.95
C ARG A 358 19.40 31.37 18.39
N ALA A 359 19.02 32.21 19.35
CA ALA A 359 19.30 31.99 20.77
C ALA A 359 18.48 30.84 21.39
N ARG A 360 17.31 30.52 20.82
CA ARG A 360 16.37 29.53 21.36
C ARG A 360 16.46 28.16 20.68
N THR A 361 17.12 28.06 19.54
CA THR A 361 17.22 26.83 18.76
C THR A 361 18.67 26.35 18.66
N ARG A 362 18.84 25.05 18.44
CA ARG A 362 20.16 24.40 18.31
C ARG A 362 20.08 23.32 17.26
N SER A 363 21.12 23.22 16.42
CA SER A 363 21.24 22.13 15.46
C SER A 363 21.55 20.84 16.20
N ALA A 364 20.83 19.75 15.90
CA ALA A 364 21.17 18.42 16.41
C ALA A 364 22.32 17.77 15.63
N GLU A 365 22.77 18.35 14.52
CA GLU A 365 23.96 17.91 13.81
C GLU A 365 25.23 18.40 14.50
N THR A 366 25.25 19.66 14.94
CA THR A 366 26.42 20.25 15.64
C THR A 366 26.30 20.19 17.16
N GLY A 367 25.08 20.19 17.70
CA GLY A 367 24.79 20.35 19.13
C GLY A 367 24.77 21.81 19.60
N GLU A 368 24.98 22.76 18.69
CA GLU A 368 25.21 24.17 18.97
C GLU A 368 24.17 25.07 18.27
N SER A 369 24.08 26.33 18.71
CA SER A 369 23.30 27.36 18.00
C SER A 369 24.05 27.82 16.75
N LEU A 370 23.32 28.24 15.72
CA LEU A 370 23.92 28.86 14.53
C LEU A 370 24.71 30.13 14.92
N GLU A 371 25.79 30.44 14.20
CA GLU A 371 26.72 31.50 14.61
C GLU A 371 26.17 32.88 14.30
N ILE A 372 25.50 33.04 13.16
CA ILE A 372 25.04 34.33 12.63
C ILE A 372 23.55 34.29 12.26
N ASP A 373 22.90 35.45 12.27
CA ASP A 373 21.46 35.55 12.00
C ASP A 373 21.15 35.21 10.53
N GLU A 374 22.09 35.44 9.62
CA GLU A 374 21.96 35.11 8.19
C GLU A 374 21.76 33.60 7.94
N GLU A 375 22.41 32.73 8.73
CA GLU A 375 22.23 31.28 8.61
C GLU A 375 20.81 30.85 9.01
N VAL A 376 20.24 31.49 10.03
CA VAL A 376 18.86 31.27 10.46
C VAL A 376 17.88 31.74 9.39
N GLU A 377 18.15 32.89 8.75
CA GLU A 377 17.34 33.34 7.60
C GLU A 377 17.39 32.34 6.44
N VAL A 378 18.56 31.80 6.09
CA VAL A 378 18.70 30.76 5.06
C VAL A 378 17.90 29.51 5.44
N LEU A 379 17.99 29.06 6.69
CA LEU A 379 17.22 27.91 7.19
C LEU A 379 15.72 28.14 7.05
N ILE A 380 15.21 29.29 7.50
CA ILE A 380 13.79 29.64 7.43
C ILE A 380 13.32 29.76 5.98
N ASN A 381 14.12 30.38 5.10
CA ASN A 381 13.80 30.47 3.67
C ASN A 381 13.71 29.08 3.03
N ASN A 382 14.60 28.16 3.39
CA ASN A 382 14.53 26.76 2.93
C ASN A 382 13.28 26.05 3.45
N MET A 383 12.87 26.30 4.70
CA MET A 383 11.63 25.75 5.28
C MET A 383 10.37 26.30 4.61
N ILE A 384 10.37 27.58 4.22
CA ILE A 384 9.26 28.20 3.46
C ILE A 384 9.23 27.63 2.04
N ALA A 385 10.39 27.54 1.37
CA ALA A 385 10.49 27.03 0.00
C ALA A 385 10.09 25.55 -0.10
N SER A 386 10.34 24.74 0.94
CA SER A 386 9.93 23.34 1.00
C SER A 386 8.46 23.14 1.39
N GLY A 387 7.74 24.21 1.78
CA GLY A 387 6.37 24.14 2.28
C GLY A 387 6.26 23.60 3.71
N MET A 388 7.37 23.43 4.43
CA MET A 388 7.37 22.96 5.82
C MET A 388 6.90 24.03 6.81
N LEU A 389 7.13 25.31 6.48
CA LEU A 389 6.78 26.45 7.31
C LEU A 389 5.98 27.48 6.51
N GLU A 390 4.76 27.77 6.97
CA GLU A 390 3.97 28.89 6.48
C GLU A 390 4.35 30.16 7.25
N GLY A 391 5.24 30.96 6.67
CA GLY A 391 5.76 32.16 7.31
C GLY A 391 6.36 33.14 6.32
N THR A 392 6.59 34.36 6.77
CA THR A 392 7.27 35.40 5.99
C THR A 392 8.34 36.08 6.83
N ILE A 393 9.50 36.33 6.23
CA ILE A 393 10.57 37.13 6.85
C ILE A 393 10.34 38.58 6.46
N GLU A 394 10.15 39.46 7.44
CA GLU A 394 10.00 40.90 7.23
C GLU A 394 11.25 41.63 7.76
N LYS A 395 11.77 42.59 6.96
CA LYS A 395 12.92 43.44 7.33
C LYS A 395 12.49 44.91 7.35
N PRO A 396 11.91 45.41 8.46
CA PRO A 396 11.56 46.82 8.57
C PRO A 396 12.84 47.67 8.58
N GLY A 397 12.87 48.76 7.81
CA GLY A 397 14.02 49.65 7.76
C GLY A 397 14.42 50.14 9.16
N GLY A 398 15.59 49.71 9.64
CA GLY A 398 16.14 50.08 10.95
C GLY A 398 15.79 49.15 12.11
N SER A 399 15.09 48.03 11.90
CA SER A 399 14.79 47.01 12.93
C SER A 399 15.39 45.64 12.53
N PRO A 400 15.73 44.78 13.51
CA PRO A 400 16.17 43.42 13.22
C PRO A 400 15.09 42.64 12.46
N ALA A 401 15.52 41.77 11.55
CA ALA A 401 14.62 40.89 10.81
C ALA A 401 13.79 40.04 11.79
N TYR A 402 12.54 39.77 11.44
CA TYR A 402 11.69 38.86 12.20
C TYR A 402 10.92 37.91 11.29
N LEU A 403 10.67 36.72 11.80
CA LEU A 403 9.74 35.76 11.24
C LEU A 403 8.34 36.08 11.73
N LYS A 404 7.40 36.25 10.80
CA LYS A 404 5.97 36.29 11.07
C LYS A 404 5.39 34.94 10.66
N PHE A 405 4.87 34.20 11.63
CA PHE A 405 4.11 32.98 11.36
C PHE A 405 2.78 33.37 10.72
N LEU A 406 2.47 32.77 9.57
CA LEU A 406 1.14 32.87 9.01
C LEU A 406 0.27 31.86 9.75
N GLN A 407 -0.93 32.26 10.14
CA GLN A 407 -1.92 31.25 10.52
C GLN A 407 -2.18 30.42 9.27
N SER A 408 -2.18 29.10 9.40
CA SER A 408 -2.68 28.20 8.38
C SER A 408 -4.17 28.49 8.22
N SER A 409 -4.47 29.50 7.41
CA SER A 409 -5.82 29.82 7.02
C SER A 409 -6.24 28.68 6.10
N ASN A 410 -7.01 27.74 6.63
CA ASN A 410 -7.88 26.87 5.84
C ASN A 410 -8.95 27.66 5.06
N GLU A 411 -8.77 28.98 4.87
CA GLU A 411 -9.54 29.82 3.98
C GLU A 411 -9.09 29.51 2.55
N LEU A 412 -9.50 28.33 2.08
CA LEU A 412 -9.49 28.00 0.66
C LEU A 412 -10.35 29.06 -0.04
N THR A 413 -9.89 29.51 -1.20
CA THR A 413 -10.77 30.29 -2.08
C THR A 413 -12.02 29.46 -2.42
N GLU A 414 -13.13 30.11 -2.77
CA GLU A 414 -14.36 29.40 -3.15
C GLU A 414 -14.10 28.40 -4.30
N ASP A 415 -13.22 28.76 -5.23
CA ASP A 415 -12.78 27.91 -6.33
C ASP A 415 -11.97 26.70 -5.84
N GLU A 416 -10.96 26.89 -4.97
CA GLU A 416 -10.17 25.79 -4.40
C GLU A 416 -11.03 24.85 -3.53
N PHE A 417 -11.93 25.41 -2.73
CA PHE A 417 -12.87 24.64 -1.93
C PHE A 417 -13.81 23.83 -2.81
N SER A 418 -14.33 24.42 -3.89
CA SER A 418 -15.18 23.70 -4.85
C SER A 418 -14.42 22.56 -5.54
N ALA A 419 -13.15 22.78 -5.88
CA ALA A 419 -12.29 21.77 -6.49
C ALA A 419 -12.01 20.61 -5.50
N GLU A 420 -11.68 20.92 -4.24
CA GLU A 420 -11.47 19.90 -3.21
C GLU A 420 -12.76 19.12 -2.91
N LEU A 421 -13.91 19.80 -2.89
CA LEU A 421 -15.20 19.16 -2.71
C LEU A 421 -15.52 18.20 -3.85
N LEU A 422 -15.24 18.57 -5.10
CA LEU A 422 -15.40 17.70 -6.26
C LEU A 422 -14.49 16.47 -6.18
N VAL A 423 -13.21 16.65 -5.82
CA VAL A 423 -12.26 15.55 -5.62
C VAL A 423 -12.75 14.60 -4.52
N THR A 424 -13.22 15.14 -3.40
CA THR A 424 -13.71 14.36 -2.27
C THR A 424 -15.01 13.63 -2.61
N ALA A 425 -15.95 14.28 -3.29
CA ALA A 425 -17.17 13.65 -3.77
C ALA A 425 -16.88 12.50 -4.74
N GLN A 426 -15.90 12.67 -5.64
CA GLN A 426 -15.45 11.62 -6.54
C GLN A 426 -14.83 10.44 -5.77
N LYS A 427 -13.96 10.70 -4.78
CA LYS A 427 -13.41 9.66 -3.90
C LYS A 427 -14.51 8.87 -3.18
N ILE A 428 -15.53 9.55 -2.66
CA ILE A 428 -16.69 8.89 -1.99
C ILE A 428 -17.44 7.99 -2.99
N LYS A 429 -17.67 8.49 -4.21
CA LYS A 429 -18.32 7.73 -5.28
C LYS A 429 -17.52 6.49 -5.67
N ASP A 430 -16.19 6.59 -5.73
CA ASP A 430 -15.31 5.46 -6.06
C ASP A 430 -15.22 4.43 -4.92
N LEU A 431 -15.42 4.85 -3.66
CA LEU A 431 -15.51 3.96 -2.51
C LEU A 431 -16.85 3.21 -2.42
N GLN A 432 -17.92 3.74 -2.99
CA GLN A 432 -19.27 3.18 -2.86
C GLN A 432 -19.37 1.71 -3.35
N PRO A 433 -18.83 1.31 -4.52
CA PRO A 433 -18.83 -0.08 -4.96
C PRO A 433 -18.08 -1.00 -3.99
N VAL A 434 -16.94 -0.54 -3.47
CA VAL A 434 -16.10 -1.29 -2.53
C VAL A 434 -16.84 -1.51 -1.21
N LEU A 435 -17.49 -0.47 -0.68
CA LEU A 435 -18.30 -0.54 0.53
C LEU A 435 -19.47 -1.51 0.36
N LYS A 436 -20.19 -1.41 -0.76
CA LYS A 436 -21.30 -2.31 -1.08
C LYS A 436 -20.84 -3.77 -1.12
N ALA A 437 -19.78 -4.06 -1.87
CA ALA A 437 -19.22 -5.41 -1.97
C ALA A 437 -18.72 -5.93 -0.61
N THR A 438 -18.11 -5.06 0.20
CA THR A 438 -17.63 -5.41 1.54
C THR A 438 -18.79 -5.73 2.48
N ASN A 439 -19.87 -4.95 2.45
CA ASN A 439 -21.06 -5.16 3.26
C ASN A 439 -21.81 -6.45 2.85
N GLU A 440 -21.94 -6.72 1.55
CA GLU A 440 -22.49 -7.98 1.03
C GLU A 440 -21.65 -9.19 1.48
N ARG A 441 -20.32 -9.07 1.47
CA ARG A 441 -19.42 -10.12 1.97
C ARG A 441 -19.56 -10.34 3.49
N LEU A 442 -19.62 -9.26 4.27
CA LEU A 442 -19.75 -9.34 5.72
C LEU A 442 -21.10 -9.94 6.13
N SER A 443 -22.20 -9.46 5.55
CA SER A 443 -23.56 -9.96 5.81
C SER A 443 -23.75 -11.43 5.46
N THR A 444 -22.98 -11.96 4.51
CA THR A 444 -22.99 -13.38 4.13
C THR A 444 -21.96 -14.24 4.86
N SER A 445 -21.10 -13.68 5.71
CA SER A 445 -20.14 -14.42 6.54
C SER A 445 -20.85 -15.21 7.64
N LYS A 446 -20.48 -16.49 7.80
CA LYS A 446 -21.07 -17.36 8.83
C LYS A 446 -20.74 -16.84 10.23
N GLU A 447 -19.54 -16.31 10.41
CA GLU A 447 -19.02 -15.77 11.66
C GLU A 447 -19.81 -14.53 12.07
N TYR A 448 -20.05 -13.61 11.13
CA TYR A 448 -20.84 -12.41 11.37
C TYR A 448 -22.31 -12.74 11.65
N VAL A 449 -22.92 -13.66 10.88
CA VAL A 449 -24.28 -14.12 11.14
C VAL A 449 -24.40 -14.77 12.53
N ARG A 450 -23.42 -15.59 12.94
CA ARG A 450 -23.38 -16.15 14.30
C ARG A 450 -23.24 -15.07 15.37
N HIS A 451 -22.40 -14.05 15.13
CA HIS A 451 -22.23 -12.92 16.03
C HIS A 451 -23.55 -12.15 16.21
N LEU A 452 -24.25 -11.82 15.12
CA LEU A 452 -25.55 -11.16 15.19
C LEU A 452 -26.60 -11.98 15.94
N ILE A 453 -26.66 -13.29 15.71
CA ILE A 453 -27.56 -14.18 16.47
C ILE A 453 -27.21 -14.16 17.96
N LYS A 454 -25.91 -14.11 18.31
CA LYS A 454 -25.46 -14.05 19.70
C LYS A 454 -25.80 -12.71 20.36
N GLU A 455 -25.61 -11.59 19.66
CA GLU A 455 -26.01 -10.26 20.13
C GLU A 455 -27.52 -10.18 20.39
N GLN A 456 -28.34 -10.60 19.43
CA GLN A 456 -29.79 -10.63 19.59
C GLN A 456 -30.25 -11.49 20.78
N LYS A 457 -29.54 -12.59 21.08
CA LYS A 457 -29.80 -13.39 22.28
C LYS A 457 -29.45 -12.64 23.56
N ARG A 458 -28.29 -11.96 23.60
CA ARG A 458 -27.88 -11.14 24.76
C ARG A 458 -28.84 -9.98 25.00
N GLU A 459 -29.30 -9.32 23.95
CA GLU A 459 -30.30 -8.25 24.04
C GLU A 459 -31.63 -8.78 24.60
N LYS A 460 -32.10 -9.95 24.14
CA LYS A 460 -33.33 -10.58 24.67
C LYS A 460 -33.17 -11.03 26.13
N GLU A 461 -32.00 -11.55 26.50
CA GLU A 461 -31.70 -11.93 27.89
C GLU A 461 -31.63 -10.70 28.81
N ASN A 462 -31.05 -9.60 28.35
CA ASN A 462 -31.01 -8.34 29.10
C ASN A 462 -32.41 -7.69 29.20
N ALA A 463 -33.17 -7.65 28.11
CA ALA A 463 -34.56 -7.16 28.14
C ALA A 463 -35.47 -8.02 29.04
N GLY A 464 -35.25 -9.34 29.09
CA GLY A 464 -35.95 -10.24 30.00
C GLY A 464 -35.56 -10.06 31.47
N ARG A 465 -34.31 -9.67 31.77
CA ARG A 465 -33.86 -9.32 33.11
C ARG A 465 -34.44 -7.99 33.59
N ASP A 466 -34.48 -6.98 32.73
CA ASP A 466 -35.11 -5.68 33.05
C ASP A 466 -36.63 -5.82 33.26
N ALA A 467 -37.30 -6.70 32.50
CA ALA A 467 -38.72 -7.00 32.70
C ALA A 467 -39.01 -7.78 34.00
N ALA A 468 -38.08 -8.64 34.46
CA ALA A 468 -38.22 -9.37 35.72
C ALA A 468 -38.03 -8.45 36.95
N ILE A 469 -37.12 -7.48 36.88
CA ILE A 469 -36.91 -6.48 37.94
C ILE A 469 -38.14 -5.55 38.09
N GLY A 470 -38.87 -5.29 36.99
CA GLY A 470 -40.09 -4.48 37.01
C GLY A 470 -41.32 -5.15 37.63
N PHE A 471 -41.33 -6.49 37.76
CA PHE A 471 -42.46 -7.23 38.36
C PHE A 471 -42.28 -7.48 39.86
N ASP A 472 -41.03 -7.59 40.34
CA ASP A 472 -40.73 -7.78 41.78
C ASP A 472 -40.87 -6.49 42.60
N ALA A 473 -40.71 -5.31 41.99
CA ALA A 473 -40.83 -4.02 42.67
C ALA A 473 -42.29 -3.59 42.99
N GLN A 474 -43.29 -4.40 42.61
CA GLN A 474 -44.72 -4.12 42.88
C GLN A 474 -45.35 -5.05 43.93
N ILE A 475 -44.61 -5.98 44.54
CA ILE A 475 -45.16 -6.97 45.47
C ILE A 475 -44.80 -6.69 46.95
N GLU A 476 -43.89 -5.77 47.27
CA GLU A 476 -43.36 -5.58 48.64
C GLU A 476 -43.91 -4.39 49.46
N ASP A 477 -44.97 -3.68 49.01
CA ASP A 477 -45.45 -2.44 49.67
C ASP A 477 -46.89 -2.50 50.25
N GLU A 478 -47.37 -3.66 50.72
CA GLU A 478 -48.56 -3.73 51.59
C GLU A 478 -48.29 -4.54 52.87
N ASP A 479 -48.55 -3.90 54.01
CA ASP A 479 -48.61 -4.41 55.39
C ASP A 479 -47.32 -4.48 56.25
N LEU A 480 -46.91 -3.32 56.78
CA LEU A 480 -46.23 -3.21 58.07
C LEU A 480 -46.51 -1.88 58.76
N MET A 481 -47.69 -1.76 59.38
CA MET A 481 -48.03 -0.70 60.32
C MET A 481 -48.52 -1.30 61.63
N GLY A 482 -47.84 -0.97 62.73
CA GLY A 482 -48.51 -0.93 64.04
C GLY A 482 -47.74 -1.50 65.23
N GLY A 483 -46.86 -0.68 65.79
CA GLY A 483 -46.78 -0.52 67.24
C GLY A 483 -45.64 -1.25 67.94
N LEU A 484 -44.79 -0.47 68.61
CA LEU A 484 -44.60 -0.55 70.06
C LEU A 484 -43.86 0.71 70.54
N LEU A 485 -44.49 1.39 71.51
CA LEU A 485 -44.01 2.56 72.25
C LEU A 485 -43.01 2.14 73.36
N PRO A 486 -42.32 3.09 74.02
CA PRO A 486 -40.96 2.93 74.55
C PRO A 486 -40.90 2.60 76.04
N GLY A 487 -39.72 2.19 76.51
CA GLY A 487 -39.43 2.06 77.93
C GLY A 487 -37.95 1.83 78.24
N GLN A 488 -37.29 2.93 78.63
CA GLN A 488 -36.04 3.11 79.38
C GLN A 488 -34.69 2.74 78.75
#